data_AF-A0AAW0PU47-F1
#
_entry.id   AF-A0AAW0PU47-F1
#
_cell.length_a   1.000
_cell.length_b   1.000
_cell.length_c   1.000
_cell.angle_alpha   90.00
_cell.angle_beta   90.00
_cell.angle_gamma   90.00
#
_symmetry.space_group_name_H-M   'P 1'
#
loop_
_entity.id
_entity.type
_entity.pdbx_description
1 polymer ?
#
loop_
_entity_poly.entity_id
_entity_poly.type
_entity_poly.pdbx_seq_one_letter_code
_entity_poly.pdbx_strand_id
1 'polypeptide(L)'
;MPLKTREKDHQNTTALEASVAKKNAIQRVTRSTKEDMLGEANEQELPAANLAPSVASGSSSASGMDQLLAEIREVAKKVSAMDNRLDSIDGSLIDIKSSVAFVENSIATLGEQVSHLETRADEAESRISTVEDSVNMYGPKLNTLEKSVEFLRQKMDSLENEQRRKNLKIVNFPDKVEKEVPLSIFLQSLLPGLVGLSPDCLPLDIEYARRRHGPDADKPGKTVLVRFSRTSQRDAVIRAAMNKIPIKYEGFNVRFYPDLPADILRRRREFDSVKKVMSNHNMYRGFAYPARLRCLHGGHIRLFETPGAAVDFLQSIKIEETTSK
;
A
#
# COMPACT_ATOMS: atom_id res chain seq x y z
N MET A 1 30.67 -4.38 0.56
CA MET A 1 30.57 -4.63 2.01
C MET A 1 29.31 -5.46 2.30
N PRO A 2 29.37 -6.80 2.38
CA PRO A 2 28.33 -7.60 3.03
C PRO A 2 28.95 -8.56 4.06
N LEU A 3 28.90 -8.21 5.35
CA LEU A 3 29.41 -9.09 6.43
C LEU A 3 28.39 -9.34 7.56
N LYS A 4 27.20 -8.71 7.53
CA LYS A 4 26.25 -8.78 8.67
C LYS A 4 25.23 -9.93 8.61
N THR A 5 25.12 -10.66 7.51
CA THR A 5 24.15 -11.77 7.39
C THR A 5 24.68 -13.11 7.88
N ARG A 6 26.01 -13.32 7.89
CA ARG A 6 26.61 -14.62 8.23
C ARG A 6 26.73 -14.88 9.75
N GLU A 7 26.70 -13.82 10.55
CA GLU A 7 26.88 -13.89 12.01
C GLU A 7 25.59 -14.30 12.75
N LYS A 8 24.41 -13.94 12.21
CA LYS A 8 23.12 -14.36 12.77
C LYS A 8 22.83 -15.85 12.57
N ASP A 9 23.29 -16.42 11.46
CA ASP A 9 23.04 -17.83 11.16
C ASP A 9 23.89 -18.76 12.06
N HIS A 10 25.12 -18.36 12.43
CA HIS A 10 25.96 -19.13 13.37
C HIS A 10 25.46 -19.05 14.83
N GLN A 11 24.83 -17.96 15.24
CA GLN A 11 24.24 -17.85 16.58
C GLN A 11 22.98 -18.74 16.72
N ASN A 12 22.18 -18.87 15.66
CA ASN A 12 21.00 -19.73 15.68
C ASN A 12 21.32 -21.24 15.65
N THR A 13 22.38 -21.66 14.96
CA THR A 13 22.81 -23.08 14.97
C THR A 13 23.33 -23.50 16.34
N THR A 14 24.07 -22.61 17.03
CA THR A 14 24.63 -22.88 18.36
C THR A 14 23.53 -22.98 19.43
N ALA A 15 22.44 -22.22 19.29
CA ALA A 15 21.29 -22.28 20.20
C ALA A 15 20.45 -23.57 20.01
N LEU A 16 20.34 -24.08 18.77
CA LEU A 16 19.64 -25.34 18.50
C LEU A 16 20.39 -26.56 19.08
N GLU A 17 21.71 -26.60 18.97
CA GLU A 17 22.52 -27.70 19.51
C GLU A 17 22.48 -27.78 21.05
N ALA A 18 22.45 -26.62 21.74
CA ALA A 18 22.31 -26.57 23.19
C ALA A 18 20.92 -27.03 23.70
N SER A 19 19.87 -26.85 22.89
CA SER A 19 18.50 -27.28 23.21
C SER A 19 18.32 -28.81 23.06
N VAL A 20 18.97 -29.40 22.05
CA VAL A 20 18.97 -30.86 21.83
C VAL A 20 19.76 -31.59 22.94
N ALA A 21 20.85 -31.00 23.43
CA ALA A 21 21.62 -31.54 24.56
C ALA A 21 20.81 -31.56 25.88
N LYS A 22 20.00 -30.53 26.15
CA LYS A 22 19.13 -30.48 27.36
C LYS A 22 17.96 -31.47 27.31
N LYS A 23 17.37 -31.72 26.12
CA LYS A 23 16.31 -32.73 25.97
C LYS A 23 16.81 -34.16 26.18
N ASN A 24 18.02 -34.48 25.71
CA ASN A 24 18.60 -35.82 25.90
C ASN A 24 19.06 -36.09 27.34
N ALA A 25 19.39 -35.06 28.13
CA ALA A 25 19.72 -35.21 29.55
C ALA A 25 18.48 -35.56 30.40
N ILE A 26 17.32 -34.97 30.09
CA ILE A 26 16.06 -35.24 30.81
C ILE A 26 15.54 -36.65 30.52
N GLN A 27 15.75 -37.16 29.29
CA GLN A 27 15.33 -38.52 28.91
C GLN A 27 16.20 -39.64 29.52
N ARG A 28 17.42 -39.32 29.99
CA ARG A 28 18.31 -40.25 30.70
C ARG A 28 17.98 -40.37 32.19
N VAL A 29 17.45 -39.31 32.80
CA VAL A 29 17.06 -39.32 34.22
C VAL A 29 15.75 -40.08 34.45
N THR A 30 14.82 -40.05 33.48
CA THR A 30 13.52 -40.75 33.58
C THR A 30 13.58 -42.26 33.37
N ARG A 31 14.75 -42.82 33.02
CA ARG A 31 14.94 -44.28 32.88
C ARG A 31 15.55 -44.95 34.11
N SER A 32 15.97 -44.16 35.10
CA SER A 32 16.69 -44.64 36.30
C SER A 32 15.82 -44.78 37.55
N THR A 33 14.56 -44.32 37.55
CA THR A 33 13.69 -44.29 38.74
C THR A 33 12.53 -45.29 38.68
N LYS A 34 12.67 -46.35 37.87
CA LYS A 34 11.64 -47.38 37.69
C LYS A 34 12.09 -48.81 38.03
N GLU A 35 13.19 -48.96 38.77
CA GLU A 35 13.70 -50.27 39.23
C GLU A 35 13.75 -50.46 40.75
N ASP A 36 13.33 -49.48 41.55
CA ASP A 36 13.08 -49.72 42.98
C ASP A 36 11.57 -49.75 43.22
N MET A 37 11.11 -50.77 43.98
CA MET A 37 9.73 -51.03 44.44
C MET A 37 8.98 -52.20 43.77
N LEU A 38 9.60 -53.38 43.79
CA LEU A 38 8.98 -54.70 43.92
C LEU A 38 9.97 -55.48 44.82
N GLY A 39 9.68 -56.10 45.96
CA GLY A 39 8.49 -56.41 46.72
C GLY A 39 8.96 -57.50 47.71
N GLU A 40 9.00 -57.20 49.01
CA GLU A 40 9.28 -58.19 50.05
C GLU A 40 8.34 -57.95 51.23
N ALA A 41 7.37 -58.85 51.38
CA ALA A 41 6.68 -59.14 52.63
C ALA A 41 5.91 -60.47 52.45
N ASN A 42 6.44 -61.55 53.01
CA ASN A 42 5.63 -62.71 53.36
C ASN A 42 6.25 -63.37 54.61
N GLU A 43 5.94 -62.80 55.77
CA GLU A 43 6.07 -63.46 57.06
C GLU A 43 4.82 -64.32 57.30
N GLN A 44 5.02 -65.62 57.43
CA GLN A 44 4.04 -66.58 57.95
C GLN A 44 4.59 -67.18 59.25
N GLU A 45 4.09 -66.71 60.38
CA GLU A 45 3.96 -67.44 61.66
C GLU A 45 2.44 -67.57 61.92
N LEU A 46 1.82 -68.58 62.54
CA LEU A 46 2.14 -69.88 63.16
C LEU A 46 0.76 -70.59 63.31
N PRO A 47 0.71 -71.91 63.58
CA PRO A 47 -0.52 -72.70 63.67
C PRO A 47 -1.09 -72.76 65.10
N ALA A 48 -2.40 -72.93 65.26
CA ALA A 48 -2.97 -73.43 66.51
C ALA A 48 -4.26 -74.23 66.25
N ALA A 49 -4.15 -75.55 66.35
CA ALA A 49 -5.26 -76.49 66.31
C ALA A 49 -5.77 -76.80 67.72
N ASN A 50 -7.04 -76.48 67.94
CA ASN A 50 -8.10 -77.22 68.64
C ASN A 50 -7.78 -78.24 69.77
N LEU A 51 -8.19 -77.85 70.99
CA LEU A 51 -9.16 -78.49 71.91
C LEU A 51 -9.15 -80.01 72.19
N ALA A 52 -8.92 -80.33 73.48
CA ALA A 52 -9.47 -81.50 74.19
C ALA A 52 -10.67 -81.07 75.07
N PRO A 53 -11.63 -81.95 75.42
CA PRO A 53 -12.86 -81.55 76.10
C PRO A 53 -12.92 -81.94 77.59
N SER A 54 -13.90 -81.29 78.25
CA SER A 54 -14.75 -81.79 79.35
C SER A 54 -14.31 -81.50 80.78
N VAL A 55 -15.04 -80.60 81.44
CA VAL A 55 -15.93 -80.94 82.58
C VAL A 55 -17.00 -79.87 82.78
N ALA A 56 -18.19 -80.33 83.17
CA ALA A 56 -19.48 -79.64 83.19
C ALA A 56 -19.73 -78.77 84.43
N SER A 57 -20.67 -77.82 84.30
CA SER A 57 -21.90 -77.68 85.11
C SER A 57 -22.26 -76.21 85.42
N GLY A 58 -23.54 -75.86 85.28
CA GLY A 58 -24.15 -74.73 86.00
C GLY A 58 -24.90 -73.71 85.14
N SER A 59 -26.14 -74.04 84.78
CA SER A 59 -27.10 -73.19 84.07
C SER A 59 -27.88 -72.27 85.02
N SER A 60 -27.90 -70.96 84.75
CA SER A 60 -29.06 -70.05 84.95
C SER A 60 -28.78 -68.56 84.65
N SER A 61 -27.53 -68.15 84.35
CA SER A 61 -27.13 -66.79 83.93
C SER A 61 -26.99 -66.59 82.40
N ALA A 62 -27.28 -67.62 81.61
CA ALA A 62 -26.89 -67.71 80.19
C ALA A 62 -27.62 -66.73 79.25
N SER A 63 -28.89 -66.36 79.50
CA SER A 63 -29.64 -65.53 78.54
C SER A 63 -29.18 -64.06 78.47
N GLY A 64 -28.79 -63.45 79.59
CA GLY A 64 -28.23 -62.10 79.61
C GLY A 64 -26.82 -62.01 79.02
N MET A 65 -26.03 -63.08 79.18
CA MET A 65 -24.69 -63.18 78.61
C MET A 65 -24.73 -63.41 77.09
N ASP A 66 -25.67 -64.22 76.59
CA ASP A 66 -25.90 -64.38 75.15
C ASP A 66 -26.39 -63.08 74.49
N GLN A 67 -27.21 -62.30 75.19
CA GLN A 67 -27.69 -61.00 74.70
C GLN A 67 -26.57 -59.95 74.62
N LEU A 68 -25.70 -59.89 75.63
CA LEU A 68 -24.47 -59.07 75.58
C LEU A 68 -23.53 -59.49 74.45
N LEU A 69 -23.34 -60.79 74.22
CA LEU A 69 -22.53 -61.30 73.11
C LEU A 69 -23.11 -60.93 71.73
N ALA A 70 -24.44 -60.87 71.60
CA ALA A 70 -25.09 -60.41 70.38
C ALA A 70 -24.87 -58.90 70.13
N GLU A 71 -25.02 -58.07 71.17
CA GLU A 71 -24.73 -56.63 71.09
C GLU A 71 -23.26 -56.34 70.78
N ILE A 72 -22.33 -57.06 71.42
CA ILE A 72 -20.89 -56.95 71.15
C ILE A 72 -20.57 -57.35 69.70
N ARG A 73 -21.16 -58.43 69.17
CA ARG A 73 -21.00 -58.81 67.75
C ARG A 73 -21.49 -57.72 66.83
N GLU A 74 -22.59 -57.04 67.17
CA GLU A 74 -23.14 -56.00 66.32
C GLU A 74 -22.35 -54.69 66.40
N VAL A 75 -21.82 -54.35 67.56
CA VAL A 75 -20.81 -53.29 67.71
C VAL A 75 -19.57 -53.62 66.89
N ALA A 76 -19.06 -54.86 66.95
CA ALA A 76 -17.90 -55.28 66.16
C ALA A 76 -18.14 -55.16 64.65
N LYS A 77 -19.34 -55.50 64.16
CA LYS A 77 -19.71 -55.25 62.75
C LYS A 77 -19.71 -53.76 62.41
N LYS A 78 -20.29 -52.92 63.26
CA LYS A 78 -20.28 -51.46 63.05
C LYS A 78 -18.87 -50.88 63.05
N VAL A 79 -17.99 -51.35 63.93
CA VAL A 79 -16.56 -50.98 63.95
C VAL A 79 -15.88 -51.40 62.66
N SER A 80 -16.07 -52.65 62.20
CA SER A 80 -15.51 -53.09 60.91
C SER A 80 -16.05 -52.27 59.72
N ALA A 81 -17.32 -51.86 59.76
CA ALA A 81 -17.90 -50.99 58.73
C ALA A 81 -17.32 -49.57 58.80
N MET A 82 -16.98 -49.07 59.99
CA MET A 82 -16.29 -47.80 60.17
C MET A 82 -14.85 -47.85 59.66
N ASP A 83 -14.11 -48.93 59.91
CA ASP A 83 -12.73 -49.10 59.39
C ASP A 83 -12.71 -49.04 57.86
N ASN A 84 -13.60 -49.77 57.20
CA ASN A 84 -13.72 -49.72 55.73
C ASN A 84 -14.06 -48.30 55.20
N ARG A 85 -14.85 -47.52 55.96
CA ARG A 85 -15.15 -46.12 55.59
C ARG A 85 -13.95 -45.21 55.81
N LEU A 86 -13.14 -45.46 56.84
CA LEU A 86 -11.89 -44.73 57.09
C LEU A 86 -10.88 -45.01 55.97
N ASP A 87 -10.69 -46.26 55.58
CA ASP A 87 -9.83 -46.64 54.45
C ASP A 87 -10.26 -45.94 53.15
N SER A 88 -11.57 -45.87 52.90
CA SER A 88 -12.12 -45.16 51.74
C SER A 88 -11.89 -43.64 51.80
N ILE A 89 -11.97 -43.04 52.98
CA ILE A 89 -11.70 -41.62 53.19
C ILE A 89 -10.21 -41.34 52.99
N ASP A 90 -9.32 -42.17 53.51
CA ASP A 90 -7.88 -42.04 53.34
C ASP A 90 -7.48 -42.13 51.87
N GLY A 91 -8.06 -43.07 51.12
CA GLY A 91 -7.88 -43.14 49.66
C GLY A 91 -8.31 -41.85 48.97
N SER A 92 -9.49 -41.33 49.30
CA SER A 92 -10.00 -40.07 48.75
C SER A 92 -9.11 -38.87 49.10
N LEU A 93 -8.55 -38.84 50.31
CA LEU A 93 -7.66 -37.79 50.77
C LEU A 93 -6.32 -37.79 50.01
N ILE A 94 -5.79 -38.99 49.71
CA ILE A 94 -4.59 -39.17 48.88
C ILE A 94 -4.84 -38.66 47.46
N ASP A 95 -5.99 -38.96 46.88
CA ASP A 95 -6.36 -38.48 45.54
C ASP A 95 -6.50 -36.96 45.49
N ILE A 96 -7.17 -36.36 46.49
CA ILE A 96 -7.28 -34.90 46.63
C ILE A 96 -5.89 -34.27 46.75
N LYS A 97 -5.01 -34.83 47.58
CA LYS A 97 -3.64 -34.32 47.75
C LYS A 97 -2.87 -34.31 46.42
N SER A 98 -2.98 -35.40 45.66
CA SER A 98 -2.41 -35.52 44.31
C SER A 98 -2.97 -34.45 43.37
N SER A 99 -4.28 -34.24 43.37
CA SER A 99 -4.95 -33.24 42.53
C SER A 99 -4.54 -31.81 42.89
N VAL A 100 -4.42 -31.49 44.18
CA VAL A 100 -3.98 -30.16 44.63
C VAL A 100 -2.56 -29.89 44.18
N ALA A 101 -1.64 -30.85 44.35
CA ALA A 101 -0.26 -30.71 43.87
C ALA A 101 -0.18 -30.51 42.35
N PHE A 102 -1.04 -31.18 41.58
CA PHE A 102 -1.14 -30.96 40.13
C PHE A 102 -1.62 -29.54 39.77
N VAL A 103 -2.62 -29.04 40.48
CA VAL A 103 -3.15 -27.68 40.30
C VAL A 103 -2.10 -26.63 40.67
N GLU A 104 -1.39 -26.81 41.78
CA GLU A 104 -0.30 -25.92 42.19
C GLU A 104 0.80 -25.81 41.12
N ASN A 105 1.22 -26.95 40.57
CA ASN A 105 2.19 -26.97 39.48
C ASN A 105 1.65 -26.27 38.23
N SER A 106 0.38 -26.49 37.88
CA SER A 106 -0.25 -25.83 36.73
C SER A 106 -0.32 -24.31 36.93
N ILE A 107 -0.67 -23.84 38.14
CA ILE A 107 -0.70 -22.42 38.49
C ILE A 107 0.70 -21.81 38.39
N ALA A 108 1.73 -22.50 38.88
CA ALA A 108 3.11 -22.02 38.76
C ALA A 108 3.53 -21.85 37.30
N THR A 109 3.22 -22.84 36.44
CA THR A 109 3.53 -22.73 35.01
C THR A 109 2.76 -21.61 34.31
N LEU A 110 1.49 -21.38 34.68
CA LEU A 110 0.71 -20.25 34.15
C LEU A 110 1.29 -18.91 34.61
N GLY A 111 1.77 -18.81 35.85
CA GLY A 111 2.46 -17.62 36.35
C GLY A 111 3.69 -17.26 35.54
N GLU A 112 4.53 -18.25 35.20
CA GLU A 112 5.68 -18.04 34.32
C GLU A 112 5.27 -17.59 32.92
N GLN A 113 4.22 -18.20 32.35
CA GLN A 113 3.70 -17.82 31.03
C GLN A 113 3.16 -16.39 31.01
N VAL A 114 2.44 -15.97 32.05
CA VAL A 114 1.92 -14.60 32.19
C VAL A 114 3.07 -13.60 32.27
N SER A 115 4.08 -13.86 33.09
CA SER A 115 5.26 -12.97 33.19
C SER A 115 6.00 -12.84 31.85
N HIS A 116 6.11 -13.94 31.09
CA HIS A 116 6.69 -13.89 29.75
C HIS A 116 5.82 -13.10 28.76
N LEU A 117 4.48 -13.17 28.87
CA LEU A 117 3.59 -12.36 28.04
C LEU A 117 3.67 -10.87 28.38
N GLU A 118 3.80 -10.51 29.65
CA GLU A 118 4.00 -9.12 30.10
C GLU A 118 5.27 -8.52 29.47
N THR A 119 6.41 -9.21 29.58
CA THR A 119 7.67 -8.72 28.98
C THR A 119 7.58 -8.56 27.46
N ARG A 120 6.88 -9.46 26.78
CA ARG A 120 6.64 -9.35 25.33
C ARG A 120 5.68 -8.22 24.97
N ALA A 121 4.71 -7.92 25.84
CA ALA A 121 3.80 -6.79 25.65
C ALA A 121 4.57 -5.47 25.79
N ASP A 122 5.41 -5.33 26.82
CA ASP A 122 6.26 -4.14 27.02
C ASP A 122 7.19 -3.90 25.81
N GLU A 123 7.80 -4.97 25.28
CA GLU A 123 8.64 -4.86 24.08
C GLU A 123 7.82 -4.43 22.86
N ALA A 124 6.63 -4.98 22.68
CA ALA A 124 5.75 -4.62 21.59
C ALA A 124 5.29 -3.16 21.68
N GLU A 125 4.92 -2.69 22.86
CA GLU A 125 4.54 -1.29 23.11
C GLU A 125 5.70 -0.34 22.81
N SER A 126 6.90 -0.65 23.28
CA SER A 126 8.10 0.14 22.98
C SER A 126 8.35 0.22 21.46
N ARG A 127 8.26 -0.92 20.77
CA ARG A 127 8.41 -0.96 19.30
C ARG A 127 7.31 -0.18 18.59
N ILE A 128 6.06 -0.26 19.04
CA ILE A 128 4.94 0.50 18.47
C ILE A 128 5.21 2.01 18.65
N SER A 129 5.60 2.44 19.84
CA SER A 129 5.93 3.85 20.12
C SER A 129 7.03 4.37 19.17
N THR A 130 8.11 3.61 18.97
CA THR A 130 9.18 4.03 18.03
C THR A 130 8.70 4.13 16.57
N VAL A 131 7.77 3.27 16.17
CA VAL A 131 7.17 3.29 14.82
C VAL A 131 6.23 4.48 14.68
N GLU A 132 5.39 4.74 15.69
CA GLU A 132 4.49 5.89 15.71
C GLU A 132 5.26 7.22 15.60
N ASP A 133 6.33 7.38 16.38
CA ASP A 133 7.21 8.55 16.28
C ASP A 133 7.83 8.70 14.88
N SER A 134 8.27 7.59 14.29
CA SER A 134 8.80 7.58 12.93
C SER A 134 7.76 8.00 11.90
N VAL A 135 6.54 7.46 11.98
CA VAL A 135 5.42 7.80 11.10
C VAL A 135 5.04 9.29 11.25
N ASN A 136 4.94 9.78 12.48
CA ASN A 136 4.67 11.18 12.79
C ASN A 136 5.76 12.12 12.24
N MET A 137 7.03 11.68 12.21
CA MET A 137 8.13 12.41 11.58
C MET A 137 8.04 12.43 10.05
N TYR A 138 7.61 11.34 9.40
CA TYR A 138 7.56 11.25 7.93
C TYR A 138 6.39 12.03 7.33
N GLY A 139 5.25 12.15 8.01
CA GLY A 139 4.09 12.91 7.51
C GLY A 139 4.42 14.35 7.07
N PRO A 140 5.03 15.18 7.92
CA PRO A 140 5.46 16.53 7.55
C PRO A 140 6.50 16.56 6.43
N LYS A 141 7.43 15.60 6.40
CA LYS A 141 8.46 15.49 5.34
C LYS A 141 7.84 15.17 3.97
N LEU A 142 6.81 14.34 3.94
CA LEU A 142 6.06 14.06 2.70
C LEU A 142 5.32 15.30 2.21
N ASN A 143 4.68 16.05 3.11
CA ASN A 143 3.98 17.29 2.76
C ASN A 143 4.95 18.37 2.23
N THR A 144 6.12 18.54 2.84
CA THR A 144 7.14 19.48 2.33
C THR A 144 7.71 19.04 0.99
N LEU A 145 7.91 17.74 0.79
CA LEU A 145 8.36 17.19 -0.48
C LEU A 145 7.31 17.35 -1.58
N GLU A 146 6.04 17.10 -1.29
CA GLU A 146 4.92 17.31 -2.21
C GLU A 146 4.83 18.77 -2.67
N LYS A 147 4.90 19.71 -1.73
CA LYS A 147 4.95 21.15 -2.04
C LYS A 147 6.16 21.53 -2.90
N SER A 148 7.31 20.93 -2.62
CA SER A 148 8.54 21.18 -3.39
C SER A 148 8.42 20.64 -4.81
N VAL A 149 7.84 19.45 -4.99
CA VAL A 149 7.58 18.85 -6.31
C VAL A 149 6.61 19.71 -7.11
N GLU A 150 5.52 20.17 -6.50
CA GLU A 150 4.55 21.03 -7.16
C GLU A 150 5.17 22.37 -7.58
N PHE A 151 5.95 22.99 -6.69
CA PHE A 151 6.70 24.21 -7.02
C PHE A 151 7.67 24.00 -8.19
N LEU A 152 8.43 22.90 -8.19
CA LEU A 152 9.36 22.58 -9.28
C LEU A 152 8.64 22.32 -10.60
N ARG A 153 7.48 21.66 -10.57
CA ARG A 153 6.64 21.46 -11.76
C ARG A 153 6.18 22.80 -12.34
N GLN A 154 5.63 23.68 -11.51
CA GLN A 154 5.20 25.02 -11.94
C GLN A 154 6.35 25.86 -12.50
N LYS A 155 7.53 25.78 -11.87
CA LYS A 155 8.73 26.46 -12.35
C LYS A 155 9.21 25.90 -13.68
N MET A 156 9.21 24.58 -13.85
CA MET A 156 9.58 23.92 -15.10
C MET A 156 8.63 24.31 -16.24
N ASP A 157 7.32 24.31 -15.99
CA ASP A 157 6.32 24.72 -16.97
C ASP A 157 6.50 26.20 -17.39
N SER A 158 6.82 27.07 -16.44
CA SER A 158 7.08 28.49 -16.69
C SER A 158 8.32 28.68 -17.57
N LEU A 159 9.42 27.99 -17.26
CA LEU A 159 10.66 28.02 -18.04
C LEU A 159 10.46 27.44 -19.44
N GLU A 160 9.76 26.30 -19.57
CA GLU A 160 9.48 25.72 -20.88
C GLU A 160 8.62 26.67 -21.72
N ASN A 161 7.61 27.30 -21.12
CA ASN A 161 6.80 28.29 -21.80
C ASN A 161 7.61 29.50 -22.24
N GLU A 162 8.47 30.07 -21.39
CA GLU A 162 9.35 31.18 -21.77
C GLU A 162 10.30 30.81 -22.92
N GLN A 163 10.89 29.62 -22.86
CA GLN A 163 11.77 29.12 -23.92
C GLN A 163 11.03 28.93 -25.23
N ARG A 164 9.78 28.45 -25.21
CA ARG A 164 8.99 28.21 -26.42
C ARG A 164 8.22 29.42 -26.92
N ARG A 165 8.01 30.46 -26.10
CA ARG A 165 7.25 31.66 -26.46
C ARG A 165 7.83 32.40 -27.68
N LYS A 166 9.13 32.29 -27.92
CA LYS A 166 9.79 32.87 -29.10
C LYS A 166 9.71 31.99 -30.36
N ASN A 167 9.26 30.75 -30.21
CA ASN A 167 9.27 29.76 -31.27
C ASN A 167 7.97 29.77 -32.08
N LEU A 168 8.10 29.51 -33.38
CA LEU A 168 7.03 29.34 -34.34
C LEU A 168 7.22 28.00 -35.06
N LYS A 169 6.13 27.26 -35.21
CA LYS A 169 6.09 26.00 -35.93
C LYS A 169 5.43 26.21 -37.28
N ILE A 170 6.18 25.96 -38.35
CA ILE A 170 5.69 25.97 -39.74
C ILE A 170 5.51 24.51 -40.16
N VAL A 171 4.30 24.14 -40.57
CA VAL A 171 3.94 22.77 -40.95
C VAL A 171 3.72 22.70 -42.46
N ASN A 172 4.11 21.57 -43.07
CA ASN A 172 4.08 21.31 -44.50
C ASN A 172 4.93 22.30 -45.31
N PHE A 173 6.11 22.65 -44.80
CA PHE A 173 7.04 23.49 -45.55
C PHE A 173 7.84 22.61 -46.53
N PRO A 174 7.98 23.01 -47.81
CA PRO A 174 8.71 22.23 -48.80
C PRO A 174 10.17 22.02 -48.38
N ASP A 175 10.74 20.91 -48.83
CA ASP A 175 12.12 20.52 -48.50
C ASP A 175 13.11 21.05 -49.52
N LYS A 176 14.30 21.45 -49.03
CA LYS A 176 15.45 21.89 -49.84
C LYS A 176 15.21 23.12 -50.72
N VAL A 177 14.20 23.93 -50.43
CA VAL A 177 13.96 25.21 -51.12
C VAL A 177 15.05 26.24 -50.84
N GLU A 178 15.76 26.09 -49.72
CA GLU A 178 16.82 27.02 -49.30
C GLU A 178 18.08 26.94 -50.16
N LYS A 179 18.28 25.81 -50.87
CA LYS A 179 19.52 25.49 -51.61
C LYS A 179 20.76 25.69 -50.73
N GLU A 180 21.66 26.63 -51.07
CA GLU A 180 22.89 26.92 -50.33
C GLU A 180 22.73 27.96 -49.22
N VAL A 181 21.57 28.61 -49.10
CA VAL A 181 21.34 29.65 -48.09
C VAL A 181 20.96 29.02 -46.75
N PRO A 182 21.50 29.49 -45.61
CA PRO A 182 21.02 29.08 -44.30
C PRO A 182 19.51 29.32 -44.14
N LEU A 183 18.79 28.32 -43.63
CA LEU A 183 17.33 28.35 -43.47
C LEU A 183 16.82 29.57 -42.70
N SER A 184 17.58 30.07 -41.73
CA SER A 184 17.23 31.29 -40.99
C SER A 184 17.15 32.51 -41.91
N ILE A 185 18.17 32.74 -42.74
CA ILE A 185 18.25 33.89 -43.65
C ILE A 185 17.17 33.79 -44.73
N PHE A 186 16.96 32.59 -45.27
CA PHE A 186 15.91 32.35 -46.27
C PHE A 186 14.51 32.67 -45.71
N LEU A 187 14.22 32.27 -44.46
CA LEU A 187 12.93 32.57 -43.84
C LEU A 187 12.77 34.05 -43.49
N GLN A 188 13.85 34.78 -43.19
CA GLN A 188 13.78 36.21 -42.93
C GLN A 188 13.29 36.99 -44.16
N SER A 189 13.72 36.59 -45.37
CA SER A 189 13.29 37.23 -46.62
C SER A 189 11.94 36.70 -47.13
N LEU A 190 11.65 35.41 -46.94
CA LEU A 190 10.42 34.78 -47.44
C LEU A 190 9.17 35.12 -46.61
N LEU A 191 9.27 35.09 -45.27
CA LEU A 191 8.11 35.22 -44.39
C LEU A 191 7.30 36.51 -44.59
N PRO A 192 7.93 37.70 -44.76
CA PRO A 192 7.18 38.93 -45.00
C PRO A 192 6.32 38.87 -46.26
N GLY A 193 6.85 38.38 -47.39
CA GLY A 193 6.09 38.24 -48.63
C GLY A 193 5.05 37.13 -48.57
N LEU A 194 5.38 36.00 -47.95
CA LEU A 194 4.50 34.84 -47.84
C LEU A 194 3.25 35.18 -47.01
N VAL A 195 3.46 35.82 -45.86
CA VAL A 195 2.40 36.14 -44.90
C VAL A 195 1.72 37.48 -45.22
N GLY A 196 2.34 38.35 -46.01
CA GLY A 196 1.83 39.68 -46.32
C GLY A 196 2.03 40.67 -45.18
N LEU A 197 3.20 40.65 -44.54
CA LEU A 197 3.56 41.66 -43.55
C LEU A 197 3.75 43.01 -44.23
N SER A 198 3.30 44.10 -43.59
CA SER A 198 3.51 45.46 -44.09
C SER A 198 5.03 45.72 -44.23
N PRO A 199 5.49 46.40 -45.30
CA PRO A 199 6.88 46.80 -45.46
C PRO A 199 7.40 47.69 -44.32
N ASP A 200 6.51 48.32 -43.55
CA ASP A 200 6.84 49.12 -42.36
C ASP A 200 7.19 48.25 -41.13
N CYS A 201 7.02 46.94 -41.19
CA CYS A 201 7.47 46.04 -40.12
C CYS A 201 8.99 45.97 -40.11
N LEU A 202 9.58 46.19 -38.92
CA LEU A 202 11.02 45.94 -38.68
C LEU A 202 11.45 44.58 -39.27
N PRO A 203 12.67 44.49 -39.83
CA PRO A 203 13.17 43.23 -40.37
C PRO A 203 13.07 42.12 -39.34
N LEU A 204 12.55 40.96 -39.77
CA LEU A 204 12.37 39.80 -38.90
C LEU A 204 13.74 39.33 -38.42
N ASP A 205 13.94 39.32 -37.11
CA ASP A 205 15.19 38.88 -36.50
C ASP A 205 15.00 37.43 -36.04
N ILE A 206 15.50 36.49 -36.84
CA ILE A 206 15.40 35.05 -36.59
C ILE A 206 16.73 34.58 -36.00
N GLU A 207 16.71 34.19 -34.72
CA GLU A 207 17.90 33.67 -34.00
C GLU A 207 18.39 32.37 -34.66
N TYR A 208 17.48 31.44 -34.93
CA TYR A 208 17.78 30.23 -35.70
C TYR A 208 16.51 29.57 -36.23
N ALA A 209 16.69 28.70 -37.23
CA ALA A 209 15.63 27.84 -37.76
C ALA A 209 16.15 26.42 -37.96
N ARG A 210 15.33 25.42 -37.63
CA ARG A 210 15.68 24.00 -37.77
C ARG A 210 14.50 23.19 -38.30
N ARG A 211 14.76 22.28 -39.22
CA ARG A 211 13.80 21.25 -39.65
C ARG A 211 13.69 20.17 -38.57
N ARG A 212 12.47 19.87 -38.14
CA ARG A 212 12.19 18.69 -37.31
C ARG A 212 11.98 17.50 -38.23
N HIS A 213 12.84 16.49 -38.09
CA HIS A 213 12.62 15.19 -38.69
C HIS A 213 11.46 14.52 -37.97
N GLY A 214 10.38 14.26 -38.70
CA GLY A 214 9.30 13.40 -38.23
C GLY A 214 9.66 11.92 -38.44
N PRO A 215 8.87 10.99 -37.88
CA PRO A 215 9.06 9.55 -38.09
C PRO A 215 8.93 9.15 -39.57
N ASP A 216 8.10 9.85 -40.35
CA ASP A 216 8.00 9.66 -41.80
C ASP A 216 8.98 10.59 -42.54
N ALA A 217 10.13 10.06 -42.92
CA ALA A 217 11.10 10.77 -43.77
C ALA A 217 10.59 11.00 -45.21
N ASP A 218 9.58 10.22 -45.63
CA ASP A 218 9.13 10.08 -47.02
C ASP A 218 7.88 10.91 -47.37
N LYS A 219 7.21 11.51 -46.37
CA LYS A 219 6.07 12.40 -46.61
C LYS A 219 6.53 13.79 -47.04
N PRO A 220 6.00 14.35 -48.15
CA PRO A 220 6.39 15.69 -48.59
C PRO A 220 5.81 16.75 -47.63
N GLY A 221 6.69 17.67 -47.18
CA GLY A 221 6.36 18.75 -46.24
C GLY A 221 6.85 18.50 -44.82
N LYS A 222 8.00 19.08 -44.45
CA LYS A 222 8.57 18.94 -43.10
C LYS A 222 8.14 20.06 -42.17
N THR A 223 8.14 19.78 -40.87
CA THR A 223 7.90 20.80 -39.85
C THR A 223 9.18 21.60 -39.63
N VAL A 224 9.12 22.91 -39.78
CA VAL A 224 10.21 23.82 -39.45
C VAL A 224 9.91 24.52 -38.13
N LEU A 225 10.87 24.49 -37.21
CA LEU A 225 10.84 25.27 -35.99
C LEU A 225 11.71 26.52 -36.19
N VAL A 226 11.12 27.69 -35.99
CA VAL A 226 11.77 28.99 -36.16
C VAL A 226 11.76 29.70 -34.81
N ARG A 227 12.91 30.19 -34.35
CA ARG A 227 13.00 31.01 -33.15
C ARG A 227 13.26 32.46 -33.51
N PHE A 228 12.40 33.35 -33.04
CA PHE A 228 12.55 34.79 -33.21
C PHE A 228 13.30 35.40 -32.03
N SER A 229 14.06 36.45 -32.29
CA SER A 229 14.72 37.26 -31.25
C SER A 229 13.70 37.90 -30.29
N ARG A 230 12.58 38.37 -30.88
CA ARG A 230 11.48 39.03 -30.16
C ARG A 230 10.16 38.30 -30.35
N THR A 231 9.43 38.11 -29.23
CA THR A 231 8.08 37.54 -29.24
C THR A 231 7.09 38.37 -30.07
N SER A 232 7.24 39.70 -30.10
CA SER A 232 6.38 40.59 -30.88
C SER A 232 6.43 40.29 -32.38
N GLN A 233 7.61 39.98 -32.93
CA GLN A 233 7.77 39.59 -34.33
C GLN A 233 7.09 38.24 -34.60
N ARG A 234 7.27 37.26 -33.71
CA ARG A 234 6.59 35.96 -33.77
C ARG A 234 5.07 36.13 -33.79
N ASP A 235 4.53 36.97 -32.90
CA ASP A 235 3.08 37.23 -32.81
C ASP A 235 2.54 38.02 -34.01
N ALA A 236 3.33 38.93 -34.58
CA ALA A 236 2.97 39.63 -35.82
C ALA A 236 2.84 38.65 -36.99
N VAL A 237 3.82 37.76 -37.17
CA VAL A 237 3.81 36.71 -38.19
C VAL A 237 2.59 35.79 -38.02
N ILE A 238 2.30 35.32 -36.79
CA ILE A 238 1.13 34.47 -36.55
C ILE A 238 -0.17 35.20 -36.87
N ARG A 239 -0.34 36.45 -36.42
CA ARG A 239 -1.59 37.21 -36.68
C ARG A 239 -1.82 37.43 -38.16
N ALA A 240 -0.79 37.85 -38.89
CA ALA A 240 -0.90 38.03 -40.33
C ALA A 240 -1.15 36.69 -41.05
N ALA A 241 -0.53 35.60 -40.58
CA ALA A 241 -0.76 34.27 -41.15
C ALA A 241 -2.18 33.76 -40.91
N MET A 242 -2.79 34.07 -39.76
CA MET A 242 -4.18 33.72 -39.46
C MET A 242 -5.18 34.49 -40.34
N ASN A 243 -4.87 35.73 -40.72
CA ASN A 243 -5.74 36.54 -41.58
C ASN A 243 -5.71 36.10 -43.06
N LYS A 244 -4.63 35.45 -43.50
CA LYS A 244 -4.39 35.05 -44.90
C LYS A 244 -4.63 33.56 -45.16
N ILE A 245 -5.27 32.81 -44.26
CA ILE A 245 -5.53 31.38 -44.45
C ILE A 245 -6.49 31.18 -45.64
N PRO A 246 -6.20 30.32 -46.63
CA PRO A 246 -5.05 29.40 -46.73
C PRO A 246 -3.80 30.00 -47.39
N ILE A 247 -2.62 29.72 -46.83
CA ILE A 247 -1.34 30.12 -47.40
C ILE A 247 -0.77 28.96 -48.23
N LYS A 248 -0.52 29.22 -49.52
CA LYS A 248 0.10 28.27 -50.44
C LYS A 248 1.50 28.73 -50.81
N TYR A 249 2.45 27.80 -50.81
CA TYR A 249 3.82 28.02 -51.27
C TYR A 249 4.30 26.79 -52.03
N GLU A 250 4.71 26.97 -53.30
CA GLU A 250 5.14 25.88 -54.19
C GLU A 250 4.16 24.68 -54.24
N GLY A 251 2.86 24.97 -54.23
CA GLY A 251 1.81 23.93 -54.23
C GLY A 251 1.50 23.31 -52.85
N PHE A 252 2.30 23.59 -51.81
CA PHE A 252 2.06 23.12 -50.45
C PHE A 252 1.20 24.10 -49.65
N ASN A 253 0.26 23.54 -48.88
CA ASN A 253 -0.54 24.30 -47.91
C ASN A 253 0.25 24.47 -46.61
N VAL A 254 0.96 25.60 -46.50
CA VAL A 254 1.81 25.92 -45.35
C VAL A 254 0.95 26.44 -44.20
N ARG A 255 1.15 25.89 -43.01
CA ARG A 255 0.40 26.27 -41.80
C ARG A 255 1.33 26.76 -40.70
N PHE A 256 0.90 27.79 -39.99
CA PHE A 256 1.66 28.42 -38.91
C PHE A 256 0.98 28.16 -37.57
N TYR A 257 1.75 27.65 -36.60
CA TYR A 257 1.29 27.36 -35.25
C TYR A 257 2.28 27.84 -34.20
N PRO A 258 1.81 28.31 -33.02
CA PRO A 258 2.68 28.47 -31.87
C PRO A 258 3.32 27.13 -31.45
N ASP A 259 4.57 27.16 -30.97
CA ASP A 259 5.20 25.99 -30.34
C ASP A 259 4.73 25.87 -28.89
N LEU A 260 3.66 25.11 -28.65
CA LEU A 260 3.10 24.94 -27.32
C LEU A 260 3.78 23.78 -26.56
N PRO A 261 3.98 23.89 -25.24
CA PRO A 261 4.53 22.81 -24.43
C PRO A 261 3.57 21.60 -24.38
N ALA A 262 4.12 20.43 -24.07
CA ALA A 262 3.40 19.16 -24.12
C ALA A 262 2.19 19.13 -23.16
N ASP A 263 2.33 19.77 -21.99
CA ASP A 263 1.26 19.87 -20.99
C ASP A 263 0.02 20.61 -21.54
N ILE A 264 0.24 21.74 -22.20
CA ILE A 264 -0.82 22.53 -22.83
C ILE A 264 -1.49 21.75 -23.96
N LEU A 265 -0.71 21.03 -24.76
CA LEU A 265 -1.25 20.17 -25.81
C LEU A 265 -2.05 19.00 -25.24
N ARG A 266 -1.63 18.43 -24.11
CA ARG A 266 -2.40 17.41 -23.38
C ARG A 266 -3.74 17.98 -22.91
N ARG A 267 -3.73 19.10 -22.20
CA ARG A 267 -4.97 19.77 -21.74
C ARG A 267 -5.91 20.15 -22.89
N ARG A 268 -5.38 20.64 -24.01
CA ARG A 268 -6.20 20.95 -25.19
C ARG A 268 -6.82 19.71 -25.84
N ARG A 269 -6.17 18.55 -25.78
CA ARG A 269 -6.73 17.28 -26.29
C ARG A 269 -7.89 16.76 -25.45
N GLU A 270 -7.95 17.11 -24.17
CA GLU A 270 -9.10 16.78 -23.32
C GLU A 270 -10.41 17.42 -23.83
N PHE A 271 -10.31 18.51 -24.60
CA PHE A 271 -11.45 19.16 -25.25
C PHE A 271 -11.79 18.61 -26.64
N ASP A 272 -11.11 17.57 -27.16
CA ASP A 272 -11.30 17.13 -28.56
C ASP A 272 -12.73 16.65 -28.84
N SER A 273 -13.38 16.01 -27.86
CA SER A 273 -14.79 15.60 -27.93
C SER A 273 -15.73 16.81 -28.09
N VAL A 274 -15.61 17.79 -27.19
CA VAL A 274 -16.40 19.03 -27.17
C VAL A 274 -16.12 19.85 -28.43
N LYS A 275 -14.85 19.95 -28.83
CA LYS A 275 -14.42 20.68 -30.02
C LYS A 275 -15.09 20.13 -31.27
N LYS A 276 -15.22 18.81 -31.41
CA LYS A 276 -15.89 18.19 -32.56
C LYS A 276 -17.35 18.62 -32.64
N VAL A 277 -18.06 18.57 -31.52
CA VAL A 277 -19.47 18.99 -31.43
C VAL A 277 -19.61 20.50 -31.72
N MET A 278 -18.84 21.35 -31.05
CA MET A 278 -18.86 22.80 -31.28
C MET A 278 -18.49 23.21 -32.71
N SER A 279 -17.61 22.46 -33.36
CA SER A 279 -17.24 22.72 -34.76
C SER A 279 -18.40 22.41 -35.70
N ASN A 280 -19.15 21.33 -35.46
CA ASN A 280 -20.34 20.99 -36.25
C ASN A 280 -21.44 22.06 -36.15
N HIS A 281 -21.56 22.72 -34.99
CA HIS A 281 -22.50 23.83 -34.78
C HIS A 281 -21.92 25.21 -35.15
N ASN A 282 -20.75 25.29 -35.80
CA ASN A 282 -20.07 26.54 -36.18
C ASN A 282 -19.74 27.51 -35.01
N MET A 283 -19.71 27.00 -33.78
CA MET A 283 -19.46 27.77 -32.56
C MET A 283 -17.97 27.85 -32.19
N TYR A 284 -17.16 26.93 -32.69
CA TYR A 284 -15.74 26.87 -32.37
C TYR A 284 -14.95 28.09 -32.90
N ARG A 285 -14.15 28.73 -32.04
CA ARG A 285 -13.27 29.87 -32.39
C ARG A 285 -11.82 29.69 -31.94
N GLY A 286 -11.42 28.47 -31.60
CA GLY A 286 -10.04 28.15 -31.20
C GLY A 286 -9.84 28.02 -29.70
N PHE A 287 -8.59 28.21 -29.27
CA PHE A 287 -8.21 28.19 -27.86
C PHE A 287 -7.50 29.49 -27.50
N ALA A 288 -7.85 30.06 -26.35
CA ALA A 288 -7.03 31.06 -25.68
C ALA A 288 -5.92 30.36 -24.87
N TYR A 289 -4.74 30.98 -24.83
CA TYR A 289 -3.66 30.51 -23.97
C TYR A 289 -4.09 30.59 -22.50
N PRO A 290 -3.75 29.61 -21.64
CA PRO A 290 -3.01 28.38 -21.95
C PRO A 290 -3.83 27.32 -22.71
N ALA A 291 -4.97 26.90 -22.16
CA ALA A 291 -5.82 25.84 -22.70
C ALA A 291 -7.31 26.12 -22.50
N ARG A 292 -7.75 27.36 -22.77
CA ARG A 292 -9.15 27.77 -22.57
C ARG A 292 -9.90 27.69 -23.90
N LEU A 293 -10.95 26.90 -23.98
CA LEU A 293 -11.72 26.72 -25.22
C LEU A 293 -12.56 27.97 -25.51
N ARG A 294 -12.41 28.53 -26.72
CA ARG A 294 -13.13 29.72 -27.16
C ARG A 294 -14.33 29.33 -28.02
N CYS A 295 -15.52 29.70 -27.57
CA CYS A 295 -16.78 29.46 -28.22
C CYS A 295 -17.48 30.79 -28.55
N LEU A 296 -18.09 30.90 -29.72
CA LEU A 296 -19.01 31.97 -30.06
C LEU A 296 -20.45 31.47 -29.92
N HIS A 297 -21.23 32.09 -29.05
CA HIS A 297 -22.65 31.80 -28.87
C HIS A 297 -23.42 33.10 -28.64
N GLY A 298 -24.50 33.34 -29.39
CA GLY A 298 -25.33 34.55 -29.25
C GLY A 298 -24.55 35.86 -29.41
N GLY A 299 -23.52 35.90 -30.28
CA GLY A 299 -22.66 37.08 -30.46
C GLY A 299 -21.58 37.28 -29.39
N HIS A 300 -21.61 36.51 -28.29
CA HIS A 300 -20.62 36.60 -27.22
C HIS A 300 -19.59 35.48 -27.28
N ILE A 301 -18.35 35.83 -26.94
CA ILE A 301 -17.25 34.88 -26.83
C ILE A 301 -17.22 34.33 -25.40
N ARG A 302 -17.48 33.03 -25.25
CA ARG A 302 -17.33 32.31 -23.98
C ARG A 302 -16.02 31.55 -23.95
N LEU A 303 -15.39 31.51 -22.77
CA LEU A 303 -14.15 30.80 -22.51
C LEU A 303 -14.40 29.70 -21.47
N PHE A 304 -14.00 28.47 -21.79
CA PHE A 304 -14.12 27.34 -20.88
C PHE A 304 -12.75 26.85 -20.45
N GLU A 305 -12.56 26.69 -19.13
CA GLU A 305 -11.30 26.19 -18.54
C GLU A 305 -11.29 24.68 -18.37
N THR A 306 -12.46 24.07 -18.20
CA THR A 306 -12.60 22.61 -18.06
C THR A 306 -13.50 22.05 -19.16
N PRO A 307 -13.25 20.80 -19.60
CA PRO A 307 -14.08 20.15 -20.59
C PRO A 307 -15.50 19.89 -20.06
N GLY A 308 -15.65 19.58 -18.77
CA GLY A 308 -16.96 19.39 -18.12
C GLY A 308 -17.87 20.59 -18.26
N ALA A 309 -17.40 21.79 -17.90
CA ALA A 309 -18.17 23.02 -18.02
C ALA A 309 -18.61 23.32 -19.47
N ALA A 310 -17.80 22.92 -20.46
CA ALA A 310 -18.14 23.07 -21.86
C ALA A 310 -19.18 22.04 -22.35
N VAL A 311 -19.17 20.82 -21.80
CA VAL A 311 -20.20 19.80 -22.06
C VAL A 311 -21.53 20.22 -21.47
N ASP A 312 -21.54 20.68 -20.21
CA ASP A 312 -22.76 21.12 -19.52
C ASP A 312 -23.43 22.27 -20.28
N PHE A 313 -22.63 23.20 -20.80
CA PHE A 313 -23.11 24.29 -21.65
C PHE A 313 -23.68 23.81 -23.00
N LEU A 314 -23.07 22.79 -23.63
CA LEU A 314 -23.64 22.21 -24.85
C LEU A 314 -24.96 21.49 -24.59
N GLN A 315 -25.13 20.91 -23.39
CA GLN A 315 -26.38 20.30 -22.98
C GLN A 315 -27.46 21.38 -22.75
N SER A 316 -27.13 22.51 -22.11
CA SER A 316 -28.07 23.60 -21.89
C SER A 316 -28.60 24.18 -23.21
N ILE A 317 -27.74 24.34 -24.21
CA ILE A 317 -28.16 24.82 -25.56
C ILE A 317 -29.12 23.83 -26.21
N LYS A 318 -28.85 22.52 -26.12
CA LYS A 318 -29.74 21.51 -26.70
C LYS A 318 -31.11 21.48 -26.02
N ILE A 319 -31.15 21.72 -24.72
CA ILE A 319 -32.41 21.79 -23.96
C ILE A 319 -33.24 23.00 -24.41
N GLU A 320 -32.62 24.17 -24.58
CA GLU A 320 -33.30 25.38 -25.08
C GLU A 320 -33.82 25.25 -26.52
N GLU A 321 -33.13 24.51 -27.39
CA GLU A 321 -33.62 24.21 -28.75
C GLU A 321 -34.81 23.22 -28.76
N THR A 322 -34.95 22.38 -27.71
CA THR A 322 -36.07 21.43 -27.59
C THR A 322 -37.32 21.99 -26.94
N THR A 323 -37.22 23.01 -26.09
CA THR A 323 -38.37 23.67 -25.44
C THR A 323 -38.99 24.80 -26.26
N SER A 324 -38.37 25.20 -27.37
CA SER A 324 -38.87 26.24 -28.29
C SER A 324 -39.52 25.67 -29.57
N LYS A 325 -39.88 24.39 -29.56
CA LYS A 325 -40.70 23.71 -30.57
C LYS A 325 -42.01 23.24 -29.96
#